data_AF-A0A2N4YUT3-F1
#
_entry.id   AF-A0A2N4YUT3-F1
#
_cell.length_a   1.000
_cell.length_b   1.000
_cell.length_c   1.000
_cell.angle_alpha   90.00
_cell.angle_beta   90.00
_cell.angle_gamma   90.00
#
_symmetry.space_group_name_H-M   'P 1'
#
loop_
_entity.id
_entity.type
_entity.pdbx_description
1 polymer ?
#
loop_
_entity_poly.entity_id
_entity_poly.type
_entity_poly.pdbx_seq_one_letter_code
_entity_poly.pdbx_strand_id
1 'polypeptide(L)'
;TLSNNVAQTWNEPEHYDLYVPAITWHARFAYDKEKTDKYNERPWGAGFGVSRWDEKGNWHGLYLMAFKDSFNKWEPIGGYGWEKTWRPLTDQNFHLGLGYTLGVTARDNWDYIPIPVILPLASIGYGPATFQMTYIPGTYNNGNVYFAWARIQF
;
A
#
# COMPACT_ATOMS: atom_id res chain seq x y z
N THR A 1 -10.19 -17.40 -9.05
CA THR A 1 -10.98 -16.77 -7.97
C THR A 1 -10.03 -16.13 -6.97
N LEU A 2 -10.50 -15.23 -6.09
CA LEU A 2 -9.63 -14.53 -5.11
C LEU A 2 -8.78 -15.50 -4.28
N SER A 3 -9.38 -16.55 -3.71
CA SER A 3 -8.67 -17.54 -2.90
C SER A 3 -7.53 -18.22 -3.67
N ASN A 4 -7.75 -18.58 -4.94
CA ASN A 4 -6.71 -19.18 -5.77
C ASN A 4 -5.59 -18.19 -6.06
N ASN A 5 -5.91 -16.92 -6.31
CA ASN A 5 -4.89 -15.90 -6.55
C ASN A 5 -4.01 -15.67 -5.31
N VAL A 6 -4.61 -15.65 -4.11
CA VAL A 6 -3.89 -15.55 -2.84
C VAL A 6 -2.99 -16.77 -2.65
N ALA A 7 -3.54 -17.97 -2.76
CA ALA A 7 -2.78 -19.21 -2.60
C ALA A 7 -1.63 -19.32 -3.60
N GLN A 8 -1.85 -18.96 -4.87
CA GLN A 8 -0.80 -18.98 -5.87
C GLN A 8 0.31 -17.94 -5.57
N THR A 9 -0.05 -16.73 -5.12
CA THR A 9 0.95 -15.72 -4.74
C THR A 9 1.82 -16.19 -3.56
N TRP A 10 1.26 -17.02 -2.67
CA TRP A 10 1.99 -17.60 -1.55
C TRP A 10 2.87 -18.79 -1.96
N ASN A 11 2.33 -19.71 -2.76
CA ASN A 11 3.00 -20.97 -3.10
C ASN A 11 3.98 -20.83 -4.27
N GLU A 12 3.71 -19.91 -5.20
CA GLU A 12 4.47 -19.68 -6.43
C GLU A 12 4.80 -18.18 -6.61
N PRO A 13 5.52 -17.56 -5.65
CA PRO A 13 5.98 -16.19 -5.82
C PRO A 13 7.09 -16.12 -6.87
N GLU A 14 7.07 -15.08 -7.70
CA GLU A 14 8.12 -14.83 -8.70
C GLU A 14 9.21 -13.91 -8.12
N HIS A 15 8.85 -13.05 -7.17
CA HIS A 15 9.72 -12.00 -6.65
C HIS A 15 9.52 -11.74 -5.17
N TYR A 16 10.54 -11.14 -4.55
CA TYR A 16 10.43 -10.49 -3.25
C TYR A 16 10.34 -8.98 -3.42
N ASP A 17 9.68 -8.33 -2.47
CA ASP A 17 9.49 -6.87 -2.47
C ASP A 17 9.90 -6.27 -1.13
N LEU A 18 10.71 -5.21 -1.18
CA LEU A 18 10.91 -4.30 -0.06
C LEU A 18 9.94 -3.12 -0.19
N TYR A 19 9.20 -2.84 0.87
CA TYR A 19 8.29 -1.70 0.97
C TYR A 19 8.90 -0.65 1.90
N VAL A 20 9.06 0.57 1.39
CA VAL A 20 9.63 1.70 2.14
C VAL A 20 8.61 2.83 2.18
N PRO A 21 7.93 3.04 3.33
CA PRO A 21 7.05 4.19 3.55
C PRO A 21 7.75 5.50 3.18
N ALA A 22 7.07 6.33 2.36
CA ALA A 22 7.66 7.54 1.81
C ALA A 22 6.90 8.80 2.24
N ILE A 23 5.59 8.79 2.09
CA ILE A 23 4.75 9.96 2.38
C ILE A 23 3.38 9.54 2.90
N THR A 24 2.93 10.25 3.94
CA THR A 24 1.54 10.25 4.38
C THR A 24 1.02 11.67 4.23
N TRP A 25 -0.03 11.87 3.43
CA TRP A 25 -0.62 13.18 3.20
C TRP A 25 -2.09 13.19 3.62
N HIS A 26 -2.46 14.13 4.49
CA HIS A 26 -3.84 14.34 4.90
C HIS A 26 -4.50 15.31 3.94
N ALA A 27 -5.63 14.92 3.35
CA ALA A 27 -6.26 15.73 2.32
C ALA A 27 -6.78 17.06 2.89
N ARG A 28 -6.09 18.16 2.58
CA ARG A 28 -6.30 19.48 3.21
C ARG A 28 -7.71 20.07 3.02
N PHE A 29 -8.49 19.56 2.06
CA PHE A 29 -9.89 19.96 1.87
C PHE A 29 -10.83 19.39 2.96
N ALA A 30 -10.38 18.36 3.69
CA ALA A 30 -11.18 17.63 4.68
C ALA A 30 -10.67 17.79 6.12
N TYR A 31 -9.75 18.74 6.36
CA TYR A 31 -9.14 18.97 7.68
C TYR A 31 -9.02 20.45 8.04
N ASP A 32 -9.17 20.74 9.34
CA ASP A 32 -8.78 22.02 9.93
C ASP A 32 -7.26 22.19 9.92
N LYS A 33 -6.78 23.38 9.56
CA LYS A 33 -5.36 23.69 9.38
C LYS A 33 -4.50 23.44 10.64
N GLU A 34 -5.06 23.62 11.83
CA GLU A 34 -4.37 23.37 13.11
C GLU A 34 -4.10 21.88 13.39
N LYS A 35 -4.84 20.95 12.74
CA LYS A 35 -4.61 19.51 12.88
C LYS A 35 -3.55 19.00 11.91
N THR A 36 -3.52 19.49 10.67
CA THR A 36 -2.52 19.06 9.67
C THR A 36 -1.10 19.42 10.08
N ASP A 37 -0.89 20.55 10.76
CA ASP A 37 0.43 21.01 11.20
C ASP A 37 1.03 20.16 12.35
N LYS A 38 0.23 19.29 12.98
CA LYS A 38 0.69 18.40 14.08
C LYS A 38 0.99 16.98 13.63
N TYR A 39 0.64 16.58 12.40
CA TYR A 39 0.79 15.19 11.95
C TYR A 39 2.15 14.91 11.33
N ASN A 40 2.70 13.72 11.61
CA ASN A 40 3.88 13.24 10.93
C ASN A 40 3.53 12.80 9.50
N GLU A 41 3.91 13.62 8.51
CA GLU A 41 3.71 13.33 7.07
C GLU A 41 4.84 12.49 6.45
N ARG A 42 5.87 12.15 7.25
CA ARG A 42 7.01 11.29 6.85
C ARG A 42 7.03 10.03 7.72
N PRO A 43 6.18 9.03 7.41
CA PRO A 43 6.18 7.78 8.16
C PRO A 43 7.54 7.10 8.06
N TRP A 44 8.10 6.69 9.19
CA TRP A 44 9.27 5.81 9.21
C TRP A 44 8.83 4.38 9.43
N GLY A 45 9.33 3.46 8.63
CA GLY A 45 8.95 2.07 8.69
C GLY A 45 9.58 1.27 7.57
N ALA A 46 9.16 0.02 7.47
CA ALA A 46 9.55 -0.87 6.40
C ALA A 46 8.49 -1.97 6.27
N GLY A 47 8.53 -2.66 5.15
CA GLY A 47 7.81 -3.90 4.98
C GLY A 47 8.45 -4.80 3.97
N PHE A 48 7.93 -6.00 3.93
CA PHE A 48 8.40 -7.07 3.07
C PHE A 48 7.20 -7.79 2.48
N GLY A 49 7.39 -8.33 1.29
CA GLY A 49 6.36 -9.15 0.66
C GLY A 49 6.91 -10.05 -0.42
N VAL A 50 5.98 -10.84 -0.96
CA VAL A 50 6.18 -11.66 -2.14
C VAL A 50 5.18 -11.23 -3.20
N SER A 51 5.59 -11.27 -4.46
CA SER A 51 4.72 -10.91 -5.57
C SER A 51 4.93 -11.78 -6.80
N ARG A 52 3.99 -11.64 -7.72
CA ARG A 52 4.01 -12.25 -9.05
C ARG A 52 3.24 -11.40 -10.03
N TRP A 53 3.54 -11.58 -11.30
CA TRP A 53 2.80 -11.03 -12.43
C TRP A 53 1.95 -12.14 -13.06
N ASP A 54 0.65 -11.93 -13.24
CA ASP A 54 -0.19 -12.94 -13.90
C ASP A 54 0.03 -12.97 -15.42
N GLU A 55 -0.55 -13.97 -16.10
CA GLU A 55 -0.49 -14.11 -17.56
C GLU A 55 -1.05 -12.90 -18.33
N LYS A 56 -1.86 -12.06 -17.67
CA LYS A 56 -2.42 -10.82 -18.24
C LYS A 56 -1.55 -9.61 -17.90
N GLY A 57 -0.42 -9.83 -17.23
CA GLY A 57 0.52 -8.81 -16.80
C GLY A 57 0.06 -7.98 -15.61
N ASN A 58 -0.92 -8.44 -14.83
CA ASN A 58 -1.40 -7.78 -13.60
C ASN A 58 -0.56 -8.18 -12.39
N TRP A 59 -0.40 -7.26 -11.45
CA TRP A 59 0.40 -7.48 -10.26
C TRP A 59 -0.44 -8.12 -9.15
N HIS A 60 0.15 -9.08 -8.45
CA HIS A 60 -0.36 -9.70 -7.23
C HIS A 60 0.71 -9.64 -6.16
N GLY A 61 0.35 -9.30 -4.92
CA GLY A 61 1.30 -9.28 -3.81
C GLY A 61 0.71 -9.70 -2.48
N LEU A 62 1.52 -10.37 -1.66
CA LEU A 62 1.28 -10.56 -0.24
C LEU A 62 2.35 -9.78 0.52
N TYR A 63 1.92 -8.93 1.45
CA TYR A 63 2.84 -8.02 2.14
C TYR A 63 2.56 -7.97 3.64
N LEU A 64 3.60 -7.56 4.36
CA LEU A 64 3.54 -7.13 5.75
C LEU A 64 4.41 -5.88 5.90
N MET A 65 3.82 -4.78 6.35
CA MET A 65 4.51 -3.53 6.65
C MET A 65 4.30 -3.17 8.12
N ALA A 66 5.27 -2.47 8.71
CA ALA A 66 5.11 -1.78 9.98
C ALA A 66 5.68 -0.37 9.84
N PHE A 67 4.86 0.63 10.17
CA PHE A 67 5.24 2.04 10.05
C PHE A 67 4.78 2.86 11.25
N LYS A 68 5.44 4.00 11.45
CA LYS A 68 5.02 5.00 12.43
C LYS A 68 3.83 5.79 11.89
N ASP A 69 2.72 5.76 12.62
CA ASP A 69 1.51 6.51 12.30
C ASP A 69 1.64 8.01 12.67
N SER A 70 0.56 8.76 12.46
CA SER A 70 0.50 10.21 12.75
C SER A 70 0.77 10.58 14.22
N PHE A 71 0.68 9.63 15.16
CA PHE A 71 0.99 9.79 16.59
C PHE A 71 2.34 9.19 16.98
N ASN A 72 3.17 8.81 16.01
CA ASN A 72 4.47 8.15 16.22
C ASN A 72 4.35 6.79 16.94
N LYS A 73 3.20 6.12 16.80
CA LYS A 73 2.95 4.75 17.26
C LYS A 73 3.18 3.78 16.11
N TRP A 74 3.57 2.55 16.43
CA TRP A 74 3.76 1.52 15.40
C TRP A 74 2.40 1.00 14.94
N GLU A 75 2.18 0.97 13.64
CA GLU A 75 1.01 0.41 12.98
C GLU A 75 1.48 -0.71 12.02
N PRO A 76 1.25 -1.99 12.37
CA PRO A 76 1.42 -3.09 11.43
C PRO A 76 0.22 -3.20 10.49
N ILE A 77 0.47 -3.47 9.21
CA ILE A 77 -0.54 -3.82 8.22
C ILE A 77 -0.02 -4.98 7.37
N GLY A 78 -0.85 -5.99 7.16
CA GLY A 78 -0.55 -7.09 6.25
C GLY A 78 -1.75 -7.40 5.37
N GLY A 79 -1.51 -7.85 4.15
CA GLY A 79 -2.60 -8.12 3.25
C GLY A 79 -2.21 -8.68 1.90
N TYR A 80 -3.24 -8.90 1.09
CA TYR A 80 -3.15 -9.21 -0.32
C TYR A 80 -3.46 -7.97 -1.15
N GLY A 81 -2.64 -7.70 -2.16
CA GLY A 81 -2.82 -6.63 -3.13
C GLY A 81 -3.00 -7.19 -4.54
N TRP A 82 -3.85 -6.54 -5.32
CA TRP A 82 -3.98 -6.79 -6.76
C TRP A 82 -4.08 -5.47 -7.51
N GLU A 83 -3.35 -5.34 -8.61
CA GLU A 83 -3.44 -4.19 -9.51
C GLU A 83 -3.56 -4.63 -10.96
N LYS A 84 -4.60 -4.13 -11.64
CA LYS A 84 -4.61 -4.13 -13.09
C LYS A 84 -3.47 -3.23 -13.57
N THR A 85 -2.63 -3.75 -14.46
CA THR A 85 -1.44 -3.04 -14.90
C THR A 85 -1.49 -2.73 -16.39
N TRP A 86 -1.08 -1.51 -16.75
CA TRP A 86 -0.94 -1.04 -18.12
C TRP A 86 0.51 -0.65 -18.40
N ARG A 87 0.99 -0.99 -19.60
CA ARG A 87 2.33 -0.63 -20.11
C ARG A 87 2.15 0.22 -21.38
N PRO A 88 1.81 1.52 -21.24
CA PRO A 88 1.38 2.35 -22.36
C PRO A 88 2.53 2.85 -23.27
N LEU A 89 3.79 2.69 -22.84
CA LEU A 89 4.96 3.14 -23.59
C LEU A 89 5.56 1.98 -24.40
N THR A 90 6.39 2.30 -25.40
CA THR A 90 7.17 1.30 -26.14
C THR A 90 8.08 0.51 -25.19
N ASP A 91 8.67 1.20 -24.22
CA ASP A 91 9.44 0.58 -23.14
C ASP A 91 8.49 -0.15 -22.15
N GLN A 92 8.57 -1.47 -22.16
CA GLN A 92 7.74 -2.35 -21.32
C GLN A 92 8.15 -2.33 -19.84
N ASN A 93 9.28 -1.70 -19.49
CA ASN A 93 9.65 -1.49 -18.10
C ASN A 93 8.73 -0.47 -17.42
N PHE A 94 8.20 0.50 -18.16
CA PHE A 94 7.27 1.48 -17.61
C PHE A 94 5.87 0.89 -17.44
N HIS A 95 5.30 1.02 -16.24
CA HIS A 95 3.98 0.50 -15.93
C HIS A 95 3.17 1.39 -14.99
N LEU A 96 1.85 1.37 -15.18
CA LEU A 96 0.85 2.01 -14.34
C LEU A 96 -0.07 0.95 -13.76
N GLY A 97 -0.43 1.06 -12.48
CA GLY A 97 -1.30 0.10 -11.80
C GLY A 97 -2.50 0.78 -11.15
N LEU A 98 -3.65 0.10 -11.16
CA LEU A 98 -4.82 0.46 -10.37
C LEU A 98 -5.53 -0.80 -9.87
N GLY A 99 -5.88 -0.82 -8.60
CA GLY A 99 -6.58 -1.96 -8.02
C GLY A 99 -6.92 -1.76 -6.55
N TYR A 100 -6.72 -2.79 -5.75
CA TYR A 100 -7.14 -2.82 -4.35
C TYR A 100 -6.26 -3.71 -3.50
N THR A 101 -6.32 -3.50 -2.19
CA THR A 101 -5.80 -4.41 -1.18
C THR A 101 -6.88 -4.84 -0.21
N LEU A 102 -6.81 -6.11 0.19
CA LEU A 102 -7.57 -6.71 1.29
C LEU A 102 -6.56 -7.06 2.37
N GLY A 103 -6.68 -6.44 3.53
CA GLY A 103 -5.68 -6.59 4.58
C GLY A 103 -6.26 -6.50 5.98
N VAL A 104 -5.36 -6.54 6.94
CA VAL A 104 -5.63 -6.35 8.36
C VAL A 104 -4.57 -5.39 8.89
N THR A 105 -5.02 -4.35 9.58
CA THR A 105 -4.16 -3.40 10.31
C THR A 105 -4.46 -3.46 11.81
N ALA A 106 -3.57 -2.95 12.65
CA ALA A 106 -3.80 -2.78 14.07
C ALA A 106 -3.21 -1.45 14.55
N ARG A 107 -3.93 -0.71 15.39
CA ARG A 107 -3.52 0.65 15.82
C ARG A 107 -3.65 0.82 17.33
N ASP A 108 -2.79 1.65 17.89
CA ASP A 108 -2.73 1.97 19.32
C ASP A 108 -4.05 2.56 19.84
N ASN A 109 -4.73 3.39 19.06
CA ASN A 109 -6.02 4.00 19.41
C ASN A 109 -7.17 2.99 19.63
N TRP A 110 -7.00 1.74 19.18
CA TRP A 110 -7.98 0.66 19.31
C TRP A 110 -7.38 -0.55 20.03
N ASP A 111 -6.43 -0.32 20.94
CA ASP A 111 -5.76 -1.35 21.74
C ASP A 111 -5.17 -2.49 20.88
N TYR A 112 -4.74 -2.17 19.65
CA TYR A 112 -4.21 -3.13 18.68
C TYR A 112 -5.16 -4.28 18.32
N ILE A 113 -6.47 -4.11 18.49
CA ILE A 113 -7.46 -5.05 17.95
C ILE A 113 -7.32 -5.08 16.41
N PRO A 114 -7.18 -6.27 15.78
CA PRO A 114 -7.04 -6.37 14.33
C PRO A 114 -8.28 -5.88 13.58
N ILE A 115 -8.10 -4.97 12.63
CA ILE A 115 -9.17 -4.34 11.86
C ILE A 115 -9.01 -4.73 10.39
N PRO A 116 -10.03 -5.37 9.77
CA PRO A 116 -10.01 -5.66 8.36
C PRO A 116 -10.12 -4.36 7.55
N VAL A 117 -9.34 -4.27 6.48
CA VAL A 117 -9.33 -3.12 5.58
C VAL A 117 -9.48 -3.55 4.12
N ILE A 118 -10.23 -2.74 3.38
CA ILE A 118 -10.35 -2.82 1.92
C ILE A 118 -10.04 -1.43 1.39
N LEU A 119 -8.92 -1.29 0.68
CA LEU A 119 -8.44 0.01 0.24
C LEU A 119 -8.09 -0.01 -1.25
N PRO A 120 -8.32 1.10 -1.98
CA PRO A 120 -7.83 1.23 -3.34
C PRO A 120 -6.29 1.27 -3.36
N LEU A 121 -5.70 0.77 -4.44
CA LEU A 121 -4.28 0.89 -4.74
C LEU A 121 -4.08 1.57 -6.10
N ALA A 122 -3.04 2.39 -6.21
CA ALA A 122 -2.55 2.91 -7.47
C ALA A 122 -1.02 2.89 -7.49
N SER A 123 -0.43 2.68 -8.66
CA SER A 123 1.02 2.65 -8.80
C SER A 123 1.52 3.21 -10.12
N ILE A 124 2.78 3.65 -10.09
CA ILE A 124 3.60 4.01 -11.24
C ILE A 124 4.98 3.42 -11.00
N GLY A 125 5.55 2.73 -11.99
CA GLY A 125 6.85 2.12 -11.82
C GLY A 125 7.63 1.97 -13.12
N TYR A 126 8.91 1.64 -12.93
CA TYR A 126 9.87 1.38 -13.99
C TYR A 126 10.76 0.21 -13.57
N GLY A 127 10.63 -0.92 -14.26
CA GLY A 127 11.37 -2.14 -13.94
C GLY A 127 11.09 -2.61 -12.49
N PRO A 128 12.11 -2.83 -11.65
CA PRO A 128 11.91 -3.29 -10.27
C PRO A 128 11.43 -2.20 -9.31
N ALA A 129 11.49 -0.92 -9.70
CA ALA A 129 11.19 0.21 -8.81
C ALA A 129 9.76 0.73 -9.08
N THR A 130 8.90 0.65 -8.07
CA THR A 130 7.51 1.10 -8.15
C THR A 130 7.21 2.10 -7.03
N PHE A 131 6.56 3.21 -7.36
CA PHE A 131 5.90 4.05 -6.37
C PHE A 131 4.43 3.67 -6.30
N GLN A 132 3.99 3.18 -5.15
CA GLN A 132 2.64 2.66 -4.93
C GLN A 132 1.98 3.44 -3.79
N MET A 133 0.67 3.62 -3.89
CA MET A 133 -0.11 4.37 -2.91
C MET A 133 -1.45 3.71 -2.63
N THR A 134 -1.98 4.02 -1.46
CA THR A 134 -3.37 3.75 -1.09
C THR A 134 -4.06 5.02 -0.60
N TYR A 135 -5.39 5.05 -0.73
CA TYR A 135 -6.22 6.10 -0.17
C TYR A 135 -7.13 5.51 0.90
N ILE A 136 -7.05 6.05 2.11
CA ILE A 136 -7.88 5.66 3.25
C ILE A 136 -9.08 6.59 3.28
N PRO A 137 -10.28 6.16 2.81
CA PRO A 137 -11.46 7.00 2.83
C PRO A 137 -11.90 7.24 4.27
N GLY A 138 -12.51 8.40 4.51
CA GLY A 138 -13.09 8.69 5.81
C GLY A 138 -13.93 9.96 5.82
N THR A 139 -14.34 10.39 7.01
CA THR A 139 -15.17 11.57 7.23
C THR A 139 -14.30 12.81 7.50
N TYR A 140 -14.93 13.98 7.58
CA TYR A 140 -14.24 15.23 7.89
C TYR A 140 -13.44 15.09 9.21
N ASN A 141 -12.17 15.48 9.20
CA ASN A 141 -11.21 15.29 10.30
C ASN A 141 -10.87 13.83 10.70
N ASN A 142 -11.36 12.81 9.99
CA ASN A 142 -11.10 11.38 10.26
C ASN A 142 -10.94 10.58 8.96
N GLY A 143 -9.71 10.33 8.51
CA GLY A 143 -9.43 9.63 7.25
C GLY A 143 -9.13 10.60 6.10
N ASN A 144 -9.45 10.27 4.84
CA ASN A 144 -9.01 11.02 3.65
C ASN A 144 -7.48 11.20 3.62
N VAL A 145 -6.79 10.09 3.83
CA VAL A 145 -5.32 10.03 3.93
C VAL A 145 -4.77 9.29 2.72
N TYR A 146 -3.78 9.90 2.08
CA TYR A 146 -2.96 9.25 1.08
C TYR A 146 -1.73 8.70 1.76
N PHE A 147 -1.49 7.41 1.61
CA PHE A 147 -0.29 6.77 2.11
C PHE A 147 0.45 6.14 0.93
N ALA A 148 1.71 6.50 0.73
CA ALA A 148 2.50 6.00 -0.38
C ALA A 148 3.88 5.54 0.07
N TRP A 149 4.40 4.56 -0.67
CA TRP A 149 5.66 3.89 -0.41
C TRP A 149 6.40 3.60 -1.72
N ALA A 150 7.71 3.50 -1.62
CA ALA A 150 8.51 2.85 -2.65
C ALA A 150 8.44 1.34 -2.46
N ARG A 151 8.17 0.59 -3.52
CA ARG A 151 8.25 -0.87 -3.59
C ARG A 151 9.40 -1.24 -4.53
N ILE A 152 10.37 -1.96 -4.01
CA ILE A 152 11.57 -2.39 -4.75
C ILE A 152 11.58 -3.91 -4.84
N GLN A 153 11.46 -4.42 -6.07
CA GLN A 153 11.45 -5.84 -6.40
C GLN A 153 12.88 -6.37 -6.52
N PHE A 154 13.19 -7.54 -5.97
CA PHE A 154 14.51 -8.19 -6.06
C PHE A 154 14.45 -9.72 -6.05
#